data_AF-A0A931QXK4-F1
#
_entry.id   AF-A0A931QXK4-F1
#
_cell.length_a   1.000
_cell.length_b   1.000
_cell.length_c   1.000
_cell.angle_alpha   90.00
_cell.angle_beta   90.00
_cell.angle_gamma   90.00
#
_symmetry.space_group_name_H-M   'P 1'
#
loop_
_entity.id
_entity.type
_entity.pdbx_description
1 polymer ?
#
loop_
_entity_poly.entity_id
_entity_poly.type
_entity_poly.pdbx_seq_one_letter_code
_entity_poly.pdbx_strand_id
1 'polypeptide(L)'
;MKTIRDRKGEIVNNFSVYKHPTGFESIDLSEQAKAAPIQKIVSAPMIADGKVVGVIQVSHKGIAGQPIGADFTSNDLAELAGVGSILGKYLMTLPEQKPGKP
;
A
#
# COMPACT_ATOMS: atom_id res chain seq x y z
N MET A 1 -6.41 -1.09 -8.69
CA MET A 1 -5.72 -1.92 -7.68
C MET A 1 -6.59 -3.12 -7.29
N LYS A 2 -6.04 -4.33 -7.16
CA LYS A 2 -6.80 -5.57 -6.87
C LYS A 2 -7.48 -5.56 -5.49
N THR A 3 -6.78 -5.10 -4.46
CA THR A 3 -7.29 -4.98 -3.07
C THR A 3 -8.62 -4.23 -2.95
N ILE A 4 -8.83 -3.18 -3.77
CA ILE A 4 -10.10 -2.44 -3.81
C ILE A 4 -11.20 -3.26 -4.49
N ARG A 5 -10.88 -3.86 -5.65
CA ARG A 5 -11.84 -4.63 -6.45
C ARG A 5 -12.35 -5.84 -5.67
N ASP A 6 -11.43 -6.55 -5.01
CA ASP A 6 -11.73 -7.82 -4.37
C ASP A 6 -12.11 -7.65 -2.89
N ARG A 7 -11.95 -6.43 -2.34
CA ARG A 7 -12.10 -6.10 -0.91
C ARG A 7 -11.33 -7.06 0.01
N LYS A 8 -10.19 -7.55 -0.49
CA LYS A 8 -9.33 -8.53 0.18
C LYS A 8 -7.90 -8.03 0.22
N GLY A 9 -7.24 -8.31 1.34
CA GLY A 9 -5.82 -8.05 1.50
C GLY A 9 -4.96 -8.86 0.52
N GLU A 10 -3.78 -8.33 0.21
CA GLU A 10 -2.83 -8.94 -0.72
C GLU A 10 -1.41 -8.87 -0.15
N ILE A 11 -0.68 -9.98 -0.19
CA ILE A 11 0.75 -10.08 0.15
C ILE A 11 1.51 -10.40 -1.13
N VAL A 12 2.56 -9.63 -1.42
CA VAL A 12 3.48 -9.87 -2.54
C VAL A 12 4.91 -9.73 -2.05
N ASN A 13 5.55 -10.87 -1.74
CA ASN A 13 6.94 -10.92 -1.24
C ASN A 13 8.01 -10.94 -2.35
N ASN A 14 7.58 -10.95 -3.61
CA ASN A 14 8.42 -10.96 -4.81
C ASN A 14 8.01 -9.84 -5.79
N PHE A 15 7.68 -8.67 -5.23
CA PHE A 15 7.13 -7.54 -5.98
C PHE A 15 8.06 -7.06 -7.10
N SER A 16 9.38 -7.14 -6.90
CA SER A 16 10.39 -6.75 -7.88
C SER A 16 10.37 -7.58 -9.17
N VAL A 17 9.74 -8.76 -9.17
CA VAL A 17 9.64 -9.66 -10.33
C VAL A 17 8.36 -9.39 -11.14
N TYR A 18 7.35 -8.76 -10.55
CA TYR A 18 6.08 -8.48 -11.23
C TYR A 18 6.13 -7.15 -11.99
N LYS A 19 5.86 -7.20 -13.31
CA LYS A 19 5.57 -5.99 -14.09
C LYS A 19 4.19 -5.45 -13.70
N HIS A 20 4.13 -4.48 -12.80
CA HIS A 20 2.90 -3.78 -12.45
C HIS A 20 2.66 -2.59 -13.40
N PRO A 21 1.52 -2.51 -14.13
CA PRO A 21 1.28 -1.42 -15.07
C PRO A 21 0.81 -0.08 -14.43
N THR A 22 1.03 0.20 -13.15
CA THR A 22 0.40 1.39 -12.52
C THR A 22 1.19 1.98 -11.34
N GLY A 23 1.72 3.19 -11.56
CA GLY A 23 1.46 4.35 -10.69
C GLY A 23 2.18 4.47 -9.35
N PHE A 24 3.49 4.20 -9.27
CA PHE A 24 4.28 4.47 -8.06
C PHE A 24 4.97 5.85 -8.02
N GLU A 25 4.81 6.68 -9.06
CA GLU A 25 5.47 7.99 -9.14
C GLU A 25 4.46 9.13 -9.17
N SER A 26 4.22 9.72 -7.99
CA SER A 26 3.82 11.12 -7.85
C SER A 26 4.21 11.64 -6.46
N ILE A 27 5.44 11.33 -6.04
CA ILE A 27 6.06 12.02 -4.90
C ILE A 27 7.38 12.55 -5.42
N ASP A 28 7.43 13.85 -5.65
CA ASP A 28 8.63 14.55 -6.12
C ASP A 28 9.72 14.38 -5.06
N LEU A 29 10.73 13.60 -5.40
CA LEU A 29 11.87 13.31 -4.55
C LEU A 29 13.09 13.62 -5.41
N SER A 30 13.63 14.83 -5.22
CA SER A 30 14.91 15.33 -5.72
C SER A 30 15.88 14.20 -6.07
N GLU A 31 16.58 14.32 -7.21
CA GLU A 31 17.56 13.40 -7.83
C GLU A 31 18.46 12.56 -6.87
N GLN A 32 18.71 12.99 -5.63
CA GLN A 32 19.37 12.19 -4.58
C GLN A 32 18.56 10.98 -4.07
N ALA A 33 17.24 10.94 -4.28
CA ALA A 33 16.36 9.87 -3.82
C ALA A 33 15.83 9.06 -5.01
N LYS A 34 16.73 8.36 -5.72
CA LYS A 34 16.34 7.12 -6.38
C LYS A 34 15.88 6.15 -5.29
N ALA A 35 14.64 6.30 -4.83
CA ALA A 35 14.06 5.50 -3.77
C ALA A 35 14.20 4.04 -4.19
N ALA A 36 14.90 3.25 -3.38
CA ALA A 36 15.18 1.87 -3.70
C ALA A 36 13.88 1.15 -4.08
N PRO A 37 13.89 0.27 -5.11
CA PRO A 37 12.67 -0.34 -5.62
C PRO A 37 11.94 -1.12 -4.53
N ILE A 38 10.61 -1.16 -4.60
CA ILE A 38 9.81 -2.01 -3.72
C ILE A 38 10.13 -3.47 -4.03
N GLN A 39 10.50 -4.21 -2.98
CA GLN A 39 10.84 -5.62 -3.06
C GLN A 39 9.70 -6.48 -2.57
N LYS A 40 9.01 -6.01 -1.53
CA LYS A 40 7.88 -6.68 -0.89
C LYS A 40 6.82 -5.66 -0.53
N ILE A 41 5.55 -6.05 -0.62
CA ILE A 41 4.44 -5.20 -0.23
C ILE A 41 3.30 -6.03 0.37
N VAL A 42 2.67 -5.49 1.39
CA VAL A 42 1.42 -5.98 1.94
C VAL A 42 0.39 -4.85 1.86
N SER A 43 -0.83 -5.19 1.44
CA SER A 43 -1.91 -4.23 1.21
C SER A 43 -3.18 -4.73 1.88
N ALA A 44 -3.89 -3.85 2.59
CA ALA A 44 -5.18 -4.15 3.19
C ALA A 44 -6.22 -3.07 2.85
N PRO A 45 -7.49 -3.44 2.56
CA PRO A 45 -8.54 -2.46 2.37
C PRO A 45 -8.85 -1.78 3.70
N MET A 46 -9.05 -0.46 3.67
CA MET A 46 -9.60 0.28 4.81
C MET A 46 -11.12 0.28 4.67
N ILE A 47 -11.80 -0.41 5.59
CA ILE A 47 -13.26 -0.58 5.57
C ILE A 47 -13.88 0.18 6.74
N ALA A 48 -14.81 1.09 6.43
CA ALA A 48 -15.62 1.81 7.41
C ALA A 48 -17.08 1.79 6.95
N ASP A 49 -18.00 1.49 7.88
CA ASP A 49 -19.45 1.36 7.61
C ASP A 49 -19.79 0.47 6.40
N GLY A 50 -19.06 -0.64 6.24
CA GLY A 50 -19.22 -1.59 5.14
C GLY A 50 -18.73 -1.08 3.78
N LYS A 51 -18.13 0.11 3.72
CA LYS A 51 -17.57 0.71 2.50
C LYS A 51 -16.05 0.69 2.54
N VAL A 52 -15.43 0.39 1.39
CA VAL A 52 -13.99 0.58 1.22
C VAL A 52 -13.76 2.07 1.03
N VAL A 53 -13.06 2.70 1.97
CA VAL A 53 -12.74 4.14 1.95
C VAL A 53 -11.33 4.41 1.46
N GLY A 54 -10.51 3.38 1.31
CA GLY A 54 -9.17 3.46 0.76
C GLY A 54 -8.40 2.15 0.92
N VAL A 55 -7.09 2.21 0.71
CA VAL A 55 -6.17 1.08 0.90
C VAL A 55 -4.97 1.56 1.69
N ILE A 56 -4.54 0.76 2.66
CA ILE A 56 -3.29 0.94 3.36
C ILE A 56 -2.27 -0.07 2.84
N GLN A 57 -1.03 0.36 2.64
CA GLN A 57 0.05 -0.48 2.13
C GLN A 57 1.33 -0.23 2.91
N VAL A 58 2.06 -1.31 3.20
CA VAL A 58 3.40 -1.27 3.78
C VAL A 58 4.35 -1.98 2.82
N SER A 59 5.48 -1.35 2.52
CA SER A 59 6.46 -1.88 1.58
C SER A 59 7.86 -1.92 2.16
N HIS A 60 8.59 -3.00 1.90
CA HIS A 60 10.04 -3.02 2.05
C HIS A 60 10.69 -2.56 0.75
N LYS A 61 11.38 -1.41 0.81
CA LYS A 61 12.19 -0.85 -0.27
C LYS A 61 13.65 -1.24 -0.06
N GLY A 62 14.35 -1.62 -1.13
CA GLY A 62 15.74 -2.02 -1.01
C GLY A 62 16.38 -2.42 -2.33
N ILE A 63 17.70 -2.58 -2.31
CA ILE A 63 18.48 -3.05 -3.45
C ILE A 63 18.38 -4.58 -3.49
N ALA A 64 18.03 -5.14 -4.66
CA ALA A 64 17.93 -6.59 -4.83
C ALA A 64 19.26 -7.28 -4.46
N GLY A 65 19.18 -8.38 -3.71
CA GLY A 65 20.35 -9.13 -3.24
C GLY A 65 20.96 -8.65 -1.93
N GLN A 66 20.54 -7.49 -1.39
CA GLN A 66 20.87 -7.09 -0.03
C GLN A 66 19.85 -7.64 0.97
N PRO A 67 20.20 -7.74 2.27
CA PRO A 67 19.22 -8.07 3.30
C PRO A 67 18.07 -7.06 3.29
N ILE A 68 16.90 -7.54 2.89
CA ILE A 68 15.63 -6.82 2.95
C ILE A 68 14.79 -7.59 3.97
N GLY A 69 14.11 -6.88 4.87
CA GLY A 69 13.37 -7.45 6.00
C GLY A 69 12.51 -8.67 5.64
N ALA A 70 12.11 -9.42 6.67
CA ALA A 70 11.39 -10.69 6.52
C ALA A 70 10.18 -10.58 5.56
N ASP A 71 9.81 -11.73 4.99
CA ASP A 71 8.58 -11.85 4.21
C ASP A 71 7.38 -11.47 5.05
N PHE A 72 6.45 -10.71 4.46
CA PHE A 72 5.17 -10.45 5.09
C PHE A 72 4.39 -11.76 5.22
N THR A 73 3.71 -11.89 6.34
CA THR A 73 2.94 -13.05 6.76
C THR A 73 1.46 -12.73 6.82
N SER A 74 0.63 -13.77 6.96
CA SER A 74 -0.80 -13.59 7.20
C SER A 74 -1.10 -12.81 8.49
N ASN A 75 -0.22 -12.89 9.50
CA ASN A 75 -0.37 -12.11 10.73
C ASN A 75 -0.17 -10.62 10.47
N ASP A 76 0.87 -10.25 9.71
CA ASP A 76 1.10 -8.86 9.31
C ASP A 76 -0.09 -8.30 8.52
N LEU A 77 -0.69 -9.11 7.65
CA LEU A 77 -1.89 -8.70 6.92
C LEU A 77 -3.10 -8.50 7.84
N ALA A 78 -3.28 -9.38 8.84
CA ALA A 78 -4.37 -9.26 9.80
C ALA A 78 -4.22 -8.00 10.67
N GLU A 79 -3.00 -7.72 11.14
CA GLU A 79 -2.68 -6.50 11.88
C GLU A 79 -2.91 -5.25 11.03
N LEU A 80 -2.43 -5.26 9.78
CA LEU A 80 -2.62 -4.16 8.84
C LEU A 80 -4.10 -3.91 8.54
N ALA A 81 -4.91 -4.97 8.41
CA ALA A 81 -6.36 -4.84 8.25
C ALA A 81 -7.04 -4.26 9.50
N GLY A 82 -6.57 -4.63 10.69
CA GLY A 82 -7.01 -4.03 11.96
C GLY A 82 -6.74 -2.53 12.00
N VAL A 83 -5.51 -2.12 11.70
CA VAL A 83 -5.11 -0.71 11.60
C VAL A 83 -5.94 0.01 10.53
N GLY A 84 -6.11 -0.60 9.35
CA GLY A 84 -6.91 -0.04 8.27
C GLY A 84 -8.38 0.19 8.63
N SER A 85 -8.96 -0.66 9.46
CA SER A 85 -10.34 -0.51 9.97
C SER A 85 -10.47 0.65 10.96
N ILE A 86 -9.42 0.95 11.73
CA ILE A 86 -9.37 2.10 12.63
C ILE A 86 -9.22 3.38 11.82
N LEU A 87 -8.21 3.44 10.95
CA LEU A 87 -7.91 4.62 10.12
C LEU A 87 -9.05 4.95 9.16
N GLY A 88 -9.73 3.93 8.63
CA GLY A 88 -10.86 4.12 7.73
C GLY A 88 -11.96 5.00 8.33
N LYS A 89 -12.22 4.91 9.64
CA LYS A 89 -13.23 5.75 10.33
C LYS A 89 -12.86 7.23 10.30
N TYR A 90 -11.58 7.55 10.45
CA TYR A 90 -11.09 8.93 10.42
C TYR A 90 -11.04 9.48 8.99
N LEU A 91 -10.79 8.63 7.99
CA LEU A 91 -10.87 9.07 6.60
C LEU A 91 -12.28 9.54 6.21
N MET A 92 -13.33 8.99 6.83
CA MET A 92 -14.70 9.46 6.60
C MET A 92 -14.98 10.85 7.17
N THR A 93 -14.12 11.37 8.06
CA THR A 93 -14.27 12.72 8.63
C THR A 93 -13.44 13.76 7.89
N LEU A 94 -12.61 13.35 6.92
CA LEU A 94 -11.85 14.28 6.12
C LEU A 94 -12.78 15.02 5.13
N PRO A 95 -12.54 16.32 4.89
CA PRO A 95 -13.26 17.04 3.86
C PRO A 95 -12.97 16.41 2.49
N GLU A 96 -13.96 16.45 1.59
CA GLU A 96 -13.77 15.98 0.22
C GLU A 96 -12.58 16.71 -0.42
N GLN A 97 -11.62 15.93 -0.91
CA GLN A 97 -10.54 16.49 -1.70
C GLN A 97 -11.11 16.87 -3.06
N LYS A 98 -11.06 18.17 -3.39
CA LYS A 98 -11.34 18.61 -4.76
C LYS A 98 -10.38 17.87 -5.69
N PRO A 99 -10.85 17.30 -6.81
CA PRO A 99 -9.96 16.62 -7.74
C PRO A 99 -8.86 17.59 -8.15
N GLY A 100 -7.60 17.16 -7.98
CA GLY A 100 -6.44 17.93 -8.42
C GLY A 100 -6.60 18.28 -9.88
N LYS A 101 -6.35 19.55 -10.24
CA LYS A 101 -6.35 20.00 -11.63
C LYS A 101 -5.32 19.14 -12.40
N PRO A 102 -5.66 18.63 -13.59
CA PRO A 102 -4.76 17.79 -14.38
C PRO A 102 -3.44 18.49 -14.70
#